data_AF-A0A1I7JVU5-F1
#
_entry.id   AF-A0A1I7JVU5-F1
#
_cell.length_a   1.000
_cell.length_b   1.000
_cell.length_c   1.000
_cell.angle_alpha   90.00
_cell.angle_beta   90.00
_cell.angle_gamma   90.00
#
_symmetry.space_group_name_H-M   'P 1'
#
loop_
_entity.id
_entity.type
_entity.pdbx_description
1 polymer ?
#
loop_
_entity_poly.entity_id
_entity_poly.type
_entity_poly.pdbx_seq_one_letter_code
_entity_poly.pdbx_strand_id
1 'polypeptide(L)'
;MRDILKEINEKLDEIEAKEKVKILHAVESGSRAWGFASPDSDYDVRFVYVRERDDYLCLNEPRDVIEWQLDEVLDINGWDLKKALKQFAKGNATLFEWSGSPIVYRTTPEWGIIAEVAKKYFSEKSAVYHYYGTANSTYHDYLTGEKVRYKKYFYALRPLLAAMYIEENHVAPPVLFDDLLKLDIPEKLWLAIDELLEIKKRTTEKEENPQLPVIQEFIETEVSRQKEIANSLADDHNKDWSALDELFRKIINK
;
A
#
# COMPACT_ATOMS: atom_id res chain seq x y z
N MET A 1 -8.47 27.98 -7.03
CA MET A 1 -7.59 26.94 -6.47
C MET A 1 -8.12 25.60 -6.98
N ARG A 2 -7.26 24.73 -7.51
CA ARG A 2 -7.68 23.42 -8.05
C ARG A 2 -8.23 22.59 -6.88
N ASP A 3 -9.47 22.11 -6.99
CA ASP A 3 -10.07 21.21 -6.01
C ASP A 3 -9.76 19.78 -6.43
N ILE A 4 -8.65 19.25 -5.91
CA ILE A 4 -8.14 17.94 -6.32
C ILE A 4 -9.08 16.80 -5.93
N LEU A 5 -9.81 16.93 -4.81
CA LEU A 5 -10.76 15.91 -4.37
C LEU A 5 -11.95 15.85 -5.32
N LYS A 6 -12.44 17.00 -5.78
CA LYS A 6 -13.47 17.08 -6.82
C LYS A 6 -12.98 16.46 -8.12
N GLU A 7 -11.75 16.79 -8.53
CA GLU A 7 -11.17 16.23 -9.75
C GLU A 7 -11.01 14.71 -9.69
N ILE A 8 -10.49 14.16 -8.58
CA ILE A 8 -10.36 12.71 -8.39
C ILE A 8 -11.74 12.06 -8.50
N ASN A 9 -12.78 12.62 -7.87
CA ASN A 9 -14.13 12.08 -7.99
C ASN A 9 -14.69 12.15 -9.41
N GLU A 10 -14.48 13.25 -10.13
CA GLU A 10 -14.86 13.38 -11.54
C GLU A 10 -14.13 12.34 -12.41
N LYS A 11 -12.87 12.03 -12.11
CA LYS A 11 -12.09 10.99 -12.81
C LYS A 11 -12.61 9.59 -12.50
N LEU A 12 -12.98 9.31 -11.26
CA LEU A 12 -13.60 8.04 -10.90
C LEU A 12 -14.95 7.86 -11.61
N ASP A 13 -15.77 8.92 -11.75
CA ASP A 13 -17.02 8.88 -12.52
C ASP A 13 -16.75 8.65 -14.03
N GLU A 14 -15.72 9.30 -14.57
CA GLU A 14 -15.30 9.11 -15.96
C GLU A 14 -14.87 7.66 -16.23
N ILE A 15 -14.13 7.05 -15.29
CA ILE A 15 -13.70 5.64 -15.36
C ILE A 15 -14.93 4.71 -15.34
N GLU A 16 -15.84 4.86 -14.38
CA GLU A 16 -17.05 4.02 -14.29
C GLU A 16 -17.87 4.07 -15.58
N ALA A 17 -18.06 5.27 -16.14
CA ALA A 17 -18.83 5.47 -17.37
C ALA A 17 -18.15 4.88 -18.61
N LYS A 18 -16.84 5.09 -18.78
CA LYS A 18 -16.10 4.66 -19.98
C LYS A 18 -15.79 3.17 -19.98
N GLU A 19 -15.36 2.65 -18.84
CA GLU A 19 -14.98 1.23 -18.69
C GLU A 19 -16.18 0.34 -18.37
N LYS A 20 -17.36 0.94 -18.10
CA LYS A 20 -18.60 0.27 -17.70
C LYS A 20 -18.40 -0.64 -16.50
N VAL A 21 -17.76 -0.08 -15.47
CA VAL A 21 -17.45 -0.78 -14.22
C VAL A 21 -18.08 -0.04 -13.06
N LYS A 22 -18.23 -0.75 -11.93
CA LYS A 22 -18.59 -0.15 -10.65
C LYS A 22 -17.38 -0.17 -9.74
N ILE A 23 -16.96 0.99 -9.27
CA ILE A 23 -15.90 1.14 -8.27
C ILE A 23 -16.47 0.81 -6.89
N LEU A 24 -15.89 -0.20 -6.24
CA LEU A 24 -16.30 -0.67 -4.92
C LEU A 24 -15.59 0.10 -3.80
N HIS A 25 -14.32 0.44 -4.04
CA HIS A 25 -13.51 1.19 -3.10
C HIS A 25 -12.39 1.92 -3.83
N ALA A 26 -12.23 3.21 -3.57
CA ALA A 26 -11.13 4.03 -4.06
C ALA A 26 -10.52 4.82 -2.89
N VAL A 27 -9.20 4.78 -2.78
CA VAL A 27 -8.44 5.33 -1.66
C VAL A 27 -7.19 6.02 -2.15
N GLU A 28 -6.62 6.84 -1.28
CA GLU A 28 -5.23 7.28 -1.42
C GLU A 28 -4.28 6.14 -1.02
N SER A 29 -3.11 6.11 -1.65
CA SER A 29 -2.00 5.23 -1.31
C SER A 29 -0.72 6.06 -1.19
N GLY A 30 0.41 5.40 -0.92
CA GLY A 30 1.71 6.07 -0.93
C GLY A 30 1.82 7.18 0.11
N SER A 31 2.65 8.18 -0.20
CA SER A 31 3.13 9.16 0.79
C SER A 31 2.01 9.99 1.45
N ARG A 32 0.91 10.24 0.74
CA ARG A 32 -0.27 10.95 1.26
C ARG A 32 -1.03 10.10 2.26
N ALA A 33 -1.30 8.83 1.92
CA ALA A 33 -1.93 7.90 2.84
C ALA A 33 -1.07 7.60 4.07
N TRP A 34 0.25 7.57 3.90
CA TRP A 34 1.20 7.34 4.99
C TRP A 34 1.37 8.53 5.94
N GLY A 35 0.87 9.71 5.59
CA GLY A 35 0.87 10.90 6.46
C GLY A 35 2.12 11.78 6.37
N PHE A 36 2.99 11.55 5.38
CA PHE A 36 4.23 12.33 5.22
C PHE A 36 4.38 12.98 3.84
N ALA A 37 3.32 13.12 3.06
CA ALA A 37 3.39 13.78 1.75
C ALA A 37 3.91 15.22 1.85
N SER A 38 4.71 15.59 0.86
CA SER A 38 5.10 16.97 0.61
C SER A 38 4.04 17.67 -0.27
N PRO A 39 4.02 19.02 -0.35
CA PRO A 39 3.07 19.73 -1.22
C PRO A 39 3.16 19.34 -2.70
N ASP A 40 4.34 18.93 -3.16
CA ASP A 40 4.66 18.48 -4.51
C ASP A 40 4.47 16.97 -4.74
N SER A 41 4.04 16.21 -3.73
CA SER A 41 3.74 14.79 -3.91
C SER A 41 2.52 14.59 -4.84
N ASP A 42 2.57 13.56 -5.67
CA ASP A 42 1.48 13.05 -6.48
C ASP A 42 0.33 12.48 -5.61
N TYR A 43 -0.78 12.12 -6.25
CA TYR A 43 -1.91 11.41 -5.66
C TYR A 43 -1.97 10.00 -6.24
N ASP A 44 -1.64 9.01 -5.41
CA ASP A 44 -1.66 7.58 -5.72
C ASP A 44 -3.07 7.02 -5.49
N VAL A 45 -4.00 7.33 -6.39
CA VAL A 45 -5.36 6.80 -6.29
C VAL A 45 -5.35 5.32 -6.63
N ARG A 46 -5.75 4.47 -5.68
CA ARG A 46 -5.87 3.03 -5.87
C ARG A 46 -7.31 2.60 -5.65
N PHE A 47 -7.83 1.74 -6.53
CA PHE A 47 -9.21 1.31 -6.43
C PHE A 47 -9.44 -0.15 -6.78
N VAL A 48 -10.55 -0.69 -6.26
CA VAL A 48 -11.08 -2.01 -6.65
C VAL A 48 -12.42 -1.78 -7.34
N TYR A 49 -12.59 -2.39 -8.51
CA TYR A 49 -13.82 -2.28 -9.30
C TYR A 49 -14.39 -3.67 -9.62
N VAL A 50 -15.68 -3.71 -9.94
CA VAL A 50 -16.36 -4.90 -10.44
C VAL A 50 -16.98 -4.61 -11.80
N ARG A 51 -16.91 -5.61 -12.68
CA ARG A 51 -17.51 -5.58 -14.02
C ARG A 51 -18.91 -6.21 -14.01
N GLU A 52 -19.61 -6.08 -15.13
CA GLU A 52 -20.86 -6.82 -15.32
C GLU A 52 -20.59 -8.32 -15.35
N ARG A 53 -21.59 -9.11 -14.97
CA ARG A 53 -21.46 -10.57 -14.86
C ARG A 53 -20.96 -11.23 -16.14
N ASP A 54 -21.46 -10.79 -17.28
CA ASP A 54 -21.15 -11.39 -18.58
C ASP A 54 -19.69 -11.18 -18.98
N ASP A 55 -19.03 -10.14 -18.49
CA ASP A 55 -17.58 -9.92 -18.68
C ASP A 55 -16.73 -11.01 -18.01
N TYR A 56 -17.26 -11.65 -16.96
CA TYR A 56 -16.60 -12.78 -16.29
C TYR A 56 -16.97 -14.15 -16.90
N LEU A 57 -17.99 -14.20 -17.75
CA LEU A 57 -18.53 -15.42 -18.37
C LEU A 57 -18.25 -15.46 -19.88
N CYS A 58 -17.18 -14.81 -20.32
CA CYS A 58 -16.73 -14.82 -21.70
C CYS A 58 -15.38 -15.55 -21.86
N LEU A 59 -15.10 -16.05 -23.08
CA LEU A 59 -13.84 -16.75 -23.35
C LEU A 59 -12.64 -15.78 -23.50
N ASN A 60 -12.90 -14.56 -23.94
CA ASN A 60 -11.91 -13.52 -24.10
C ASN A 60 -12.04 -12.52 -22.94
N GLU A 61 -11.50 -12.91 -21.78
CA GLU A 61 -11.61 -12.10 -20.57
C GLU A 61 -10.99 -10.69 -20.78
N PRO A 62 -11.64 -9.62 -20.32
CA PRO A 62 -11.08 -8.27 -20.40
C PRO A 62 -9.86 -8.13 -19.49
N ARG A 63 -9.07 -7.06 -19.69
CA ARG A 63 -7.97 -6.73 -18.79
C ARG A 63 -8.50 -6.54 -17.36
N ASP A 64 -7.73 -7.08 -16.41
CA ASP A 64 -8.03 -7.11 -14.98
C ASP A 64 -7.44 -5.89 -14.21
N VAL A 65 -6.90 -4.92 -14.94
CA VAL A 65 -6.34 -3.66 -14.43
C VAL A 65 -6.82 -2.51 -15.31
N ILE A 66 -7.17 -1.39 -14.67
CA ILE A 66 -7.41 -0.09 -15.30
C ILE A 66 -6.30 0.87 -14.87
N GLU A 67 -5.65 1.50 -15.83
CA GLU A 67 -4.65 2.54 -15.63
C GLU A 67 -5.23 3.84 -16.19
N TRP A 68 -5.28 4.90 -15.37
CA TRP A 68 -5.94 6.14 -15.73
C TRP A 68 -5.09 7.33 -15.34
N GLN A 69 -4.92 8.28 -16.27
CA GLN A 69 -4.23 9.54 -16.04
C GLN A 69 -2.95 9.38 -15.20
N LEU A 70 -1.92 8.76 -15.78
CA LEU A 70 -0.61 8.55 -15.16
C LEU A 70 0.31 9.75 -15.46
N ASP A 71 0.10 10.85 -14.74
CA ASP A 71 0.86 12.10 -14.90
C ASP A 71 1.59 12.51 -13.60
N GLU A 72 2.26 13.66 -13.58
CA GLU A 72 3.02 14.11 -12.39
C GLU A 72 2.13 14.50 -11.19
N VAL A 73 0.80 14.54 -11.36
CA VAL A 73 -0.14 14.92 -10.32
C VAL A 73 -0.99 13.73 -9.89
N LEU A 74 -1.52 12.97 -10.84
CA LEU A 74 -2.38 11.82 -10.58
C LEU A 74 -1.70 10.55 -11.07
N ASP A 75 -1.76 9.51 -10.25
CA ASP A 75 -1.52 8.12 -10.65
C ASP A 75 -2.75 7.32 -10.21
N ILE A 76 -3.67 7.04 -11.14
CA ILE A 76 -4.91 6.33 -10.84
C ILE A 76 -4.81 4.90 -11.38
N ASN A 77 -4.82 3.90 -10.48
CA ASN A 77 -4.72 2.49 -10.82
C ASN A 77 -5.81 1.67 -10.13
N GLY A 78 -6.49 0.82 -10.89
CA GLY A 78 -7.60 0.01 -10.42
C GLY A 78 -7.42 -1.47 -10.70
N TRP A 79 -7.79 -2.32 -9.76
CA TRP A 79 -7.81 -3.77 -9.93
C TRP A 79 -9.25 -4.30 -9.99
N ASP A 80 -9.48 -5.20 -10.94
CA ASP A 80 -10.72 -5.95 -11.03
C ASP A 80 -10.96 -6.79 -9.75
N LEU A 81 -12.22 -6.98 -9.37
CA LEU A 81 -12.61 -7.73 -8.18
C LEU A 81 -12.07 -9.16 -8.19
N LYS A 82 -12.14 -9.89 -9.31
CA LYS A 82 -11.61 -11.26 -9.44
C LYS A 82 -10.11 -11.26 -9.17
N LYS A 83 -9.38 -10.27 -9.68
CA LYS A 83 -7.95 -10.07 -9.40
C LYS A 83 -7.70 -9.76 -7.93
N ALA A 84 -8.43 -8.81 -7.37
CA ALA A 84 -8.27 -8.38 -5.98
C ALA A 84 -8.49 -9.55 -5.01
N LEU A 85 -9.55 -10.35 -5.20
CA LEU A 85 -9.82 -11.53 -4.37
C LEU A 85 -8.72 -12.59 -4.50
N LYS A 86 -8.21 -12.85 -5.71
CA LYS A 86 -7.04 -13.74 -5.91
C LYS A 86 -5.78 -13.22 -5.22
N GLN A 87 -5.61 -11.91 -5.11
CA GLN A 87 -4.46 -11.30 -4.45
C GLN A 87 -4.61 -11.30 -2.92
N PHE A 88 -5.83 -11.13 -2.40
CA PHE A 88 -6.13 -11.41 -1.00
C PHE A 88 -5.79 -12.86 -0.64
N ALA A 89 -6.19 -13.85 -1.47
CA ALA A 89 -5.86 -15.26 -1.25
C ALA A 89 -4.34 -15.54 -1.19
N LYS A 90 -3.52 -14.68 -1.81
CA LYS A 90 -2.06 -14.75 -1.78
C LYS A 90 -1.43 -13.95 -0.64
N GLY A 91 -2.23 -13.40 0.27
CA GLY A 91 -1.72 -12.56 1.36
C GLY A 91 -1.08 -11.26 0.89
N ASN A 92 -1.51 -10.69 -0.25
CA ASN A 92 -0.89 -9.49 -0.80
C ASN A 92 -1.11 -8.27 0.11
N ALA A 93 -0.05 -7.84 0.80
CA ALA A 93 -0.05 -6.73 1.75
C ALA A 93 -0.59 -5.41 1.16
N THR A 94 -0.33 -5.13 -0.13
CA THR A 94 -0.80 -3.90 -0.77
C THR A 94 -2.32 -3.73 -0.71
N LEU A 95 -3.09 -4.81 -0.86
CA LEU A 95 -4.55 -4.73 -0.75
C LEU A 95 -5.03 -4.52 0.69
N PHE A 96 -4.32 -5.06 1.67
CA PHE A 96 -4.61 -4.79 3.09
C PHE A 96 -4.34 -3.33 3.43
N GLU A 97 -3.29 -2.74 2.86
CA GLU A 97 -3.04 -1.29 2.98
C GLU A 97 -4.13 -0.46 2.33
N TRP A 98 -4.57 -0.81 1.12
CA TRP A 98 -5.67 -0.08 0.47
C TRP A 98 -6.94 -0.16 1.33
N SER A 99 -7.22 -1.33 1.91
CA SER A 99 -8.36 -1.55 2.81
C SER A 99 -8.27 -0.73 4.10
N GLY A 100 -7.05 -0.46 4.57
CA GLY A 100 -6.77 0.30 5.79
C GLY A 100 -6.42 1.77 5.57
N SER A 101 -6.51 2.28 4.33
CA SER A 101 -6.10 3.65 4.02
C SER A 101 -6.94 4.67 4.78
N PRO A 102 -6.33 5.69 5.41
CA PRO A 102 -7.05 6.71 6.16
C PRO A 102 -7.79 7.71 5.26
N ILE A 103 -7.47 7.76 3.96
CA ILE A 103 -8.07 8.70 3.00
C ILE A 103 -8.87 7.90 1.98
N VAL A 104 -10.19 7.95 2.13
CA VAL A 104 -11.13 7.24 1.25
C VAL A 104 -11.81 8.23 0.32
N TYR A 105 -11.65 8.02 -0.98
CA TYR A 105 -12.31 8.81 -2.03
C TYR A 105 -13.72 8.29 -2.33
N ARG A 106 -13.88 6.96 -2.38
CA ARG A 106 -15.14 6.29 -2.67
C ARG A 106 -15.20 4.95 -1.96
N THR A 107 -16.38 4.57 -1.46
CA THR A 107 -16.58 3.21 -0.93
C THR A 107 -18.05 2.82 -1.02
N THR A 108 -18.32 1.53 -1.14
CA THR A 108 -19.67 0.97 -1.15
C THR A 108 -19.88 -0.01 0.01
N PRO A 109 -21.14 -0.30 0.39
CA PRO A 109 -21.43 -1.33 1.39
C PRO A 109 -20.90 -2.71 1.03
N GLU A 110 -20.80 -3.04 -0.26
CA GLU A 110 -20.19 -4.29 -0.72
C GLU A 110 -18.73 -4.41 -0.28
N TRP A 111 -17.97 -3.32 -0.31
CA TRP A 111 -16.59 -3.32 0.12
C TRP A 111 -16.45 -3.71 1.60
N GLY A 112 -17.34 -3.25 2.47
CA GLY A 112 -17.33 -3.64 3.88
C GLY A 112 -17.45 -5.15 4.08
N ILE A 113 -18.26 -5.83 3.26
CA ILE A 113 -18.38 -7.29 3.27
C ILE A 113 -17.10 -7.95 2.73
N ILE A 114 -16.55 -7.41 1.64
CA ILE A 114 -15.32 -7.92 1.02
C ILE A 114 -14.15 -7.83 1.99
N ALA A 115 -13.92 -6.66 2.58
CA ALA A 115 -12.83 -6.40 3.51
C ALA A 115 -12.92 -7.30 4.75
N GLU A 116 -14.13 -7.52 5.29
CA GLU A 116 -14.32 -8.40 6.45
C GLU A 116 -13.96 -9.86 6.13
N VAL A 117 -14.38 -10.37 4.97
CA VAL A 117 -14.01 -11.73 4.53
C VAL A 117 -12.50 -11.82 4.26
N ALA A 118 -11.92 -10.79 3.64
CA ALA A 118 -10.51 -10.73 3.27
C ALA A 118 -9.55 -10.80 4.47
N LYS A 119 -9.96 -10.34 5.67
CA LYS A 119 -9.16 -10.44 6.90
C LYS A 119 -8.64 -11.86 7.18
N LYS A 120 -9.42 -12.89 6.82
CA LYS A 120 -9.05 -14.31 6.99
C LYS A 120 -7.92 -14.78 6.07
N TYR A 121 -7.50 -13.93 5.14
CA TYR A 121 -6.45 -14.22 4.16
C TYR A 121 -5.20 -13.38 4.37
N PHE A 122 -5.13 -12.60 5.45
CA PHE A 122 -3.88 -12.00 5.86
C PHE A 122 -2.87 -13.10 6.18
N SER A 123 -1.67 -12.99 5.62
CA SER A 123 -0.55 -13.88 5.88
C SER A 123 0.62 -13.03 6.36
N GLU A 124 1.05 -13.28 7.58
CA GLU A 124 2.21 -12.62 8.19
C GLU A 124 3.44 -12.88 7.34
N LYS A 125 3.65 -14.12 6.89
CA LYS A 125 4.80 -14.48 6.06
C LYS A 125 4.83 -13.68 4.76
N SER A 126 3.72 -13.62 4.03
CA SER A 126 3.65 -12.86 2.77
C SER A 126 3.81 -11.36 3.00
N ALA A 127 3.21 -10.82 4.06
CA ALA A 127 3.31 -9.41 4.38
C ALA A 127 4.73 -9.01 4.78
N VAL A 128 5.39 -9.78 5.66
CA VAL A 128 6.79 -9.53 6.04
C VAL A 128 7.70 -9.64 4.83
N TYR A 129 7.54 -10.64 3.95
CA TYR A 129 8.30 -10.72 2.70
C TYR A 129 8.08 -9.50 1.79
N HIS A 130 6.84 -9.03 1.65
CA HIS A 130 6.52 -7.85 0.85
C HIS A 130 7.23 -6.61 1.40
N TYR A 131 7.10 -6.36 2.70
CA TYR A 131 7.70 -5.21 3.35
C TYR A 131 9.22 -5.25 3.32
N TYR A 132 9.83 -6.37 3.72
CA TYR A 132 11.27 -6.58 3.58
C TYR A 132 11.72 -6.36 2.14
N GLY A 133 11.03 -6.94 1.15
CA GLY A 133 11.38 -6.81 -0.26
C GLY A 133 11.38 -5.35 -0.72
N THR A 134 10.34 -4.60 -0.40
CA THR A 134 10.24 -3.17 -0.71
C THR A 134 11.35 -2.36 -0.04
N ALA A 135 11.64 -2.61 1.24
CA ALA A 135 12.71 -1.94 1.96
C ALA A 135 14.08 -2.28 1.37
N ASN A 136 14.33 -3.57 1.11
CA ASN A 136 15.58 -4.07 0.57
C ASN A 136 15.88 -3.50 -0.82
N SER A 137 14.90 -3.49 -1.72
CA SER A 137 15.06 -2.85 -3.03
C SER A 137 15.30 -1.35 -2.89
N THR A 138 14.53 -0.66 -2.04
CA THR A 138 14.73 0.78 -1.81
C THR A 138 16.13 1.10 -1.29
N TYR A 139 16.62 0.29 -0.36
CA TYR A 139 17.95 0.43 0.22
C TYR A 139 19.04 0.30 -0.85
N HIS A 140 19.03 -0.80 -1.62
CA HIS A 140 20.07 -1.07 -2.62
C HIS A 140 20.03 -0.08 -3.78
N ASP A 141 18.83 0.30 -4.24
CA ASP A 141 18.66 1.14 -5.42
C ASP A 141 18.92 2.63 -5.13
N TYR A 142 18.72 3.09 -3.89
CA TYR A 142 18.69 4.53 -3.59
C TYR A 142 19.49 4.99 -2.37
N LEU A 143 19.88 4.10 -1.44
CA LEU A 143 20.43 4.50 -0.13
C LEU A 143 21.89 4.08 0.10
N THR A 144 22.59 3.58 -0.93
CA THR A 144 23.99 3.11 -0.83
C THR A 144 25.04 4.16 -1.22
N GLY A 145 24.64 5.30 -1.81
CA GLY A 145 25.55 6.37 -2.21
C GLY A 145 25.89 7.34 -1.08
N GLU A 146 26.98 8.11 -1.22
CA GLU A 146 27.42 9.11 -0.21
C GLU A 146 26.36 10.17 0.12
N LYS A 147 25.53 10.51 -0.87
CA LYS A 147 24.36 11.35 -0.73
C LYS A 147 23.11 10.58 -1.16
N VAL A 148 22.01 10.84 -0.48
CA VAL A 148 20.74 10.15 -0.66
C VAL A 148 19.59 11.14 -0.66
N ARG A 149 18.48 10.76 -1.29
CA ARG A 149 17.23 11.52 -1.21
C ARG A 149 16.48 11.11 0.05
N TYR A 150 16.24 12.05 0.94
CA TYR A 150 15.57 11.79 2.22
C TYR A 150 14.16 11.21 2.08
N LYS A 151 13.45 11.50 0.97
CA LYS A 151 12.19 10.80 0.65
C LYS A 151 12.38 9.27 0.66
N LYS A 152 13.50 8.76 0.14
CA LYS A 152 13.76 7.31 0.05
C LYS A 152 14.02 6.66 1.40
N TYR A 153 14.45 7.40 2.42
CA TYR A 153 14.47 6.87 3.78
C TYR A 153 13.08 6.47 4.26
N PHE A 154 12.04 7.27 4.02
CA PHE A 154 10.68 6.89 4.38
C PHE A 154 10.18 5.64 3.64
N TYR A 155 10.61 5.45 2.38
CA TYR A 155 10.26 4.27 1.58
C TYR A 155 10.99 3.00 2.05
N ALA A 156 12.04 3.11 2.87
CA ALA A 156 12.67 1.99 3.55
C ALA A 156 12.18 1.84 5.00
N LEU A 157 12.10 2.94 5.76
CA LEU A 157 11.66 2.95 7.15
C LEU A 157 10.22 2.44 7.31
N ARG A 158 9.28 2.96 6.53
CA ARG A 158 7.86 2.58 6.66
C ARG A 158 7.66 1.08 6.48
N PRO A 159 8.14 0.42 5.41
CA PRO A 159 7.99 -1.03 5.29
C PRO A 159 8.71 -1.79 6.41
N LEU A 160 9.91 -1.37 6.85
CA LEU A 160 10.60 -2.06 7.96
C LEU A 160 9.82 -1.97 9.27
N LEU A 161 9.31 -0.79 9.61
CA LEU A 161 8.45 -0.62 10.80
C LEU A 161 7.13 -1.39 10.66
N ALA A 162 6.57 -1.49 9.45
CA ALA A 162 5.39 -2.31 9.19
C ALA A 162 5.67 -3.81 9.42
N ALA A 163 6.85 -4.30 9.02
CA ALA A 163 7.28 -5.67 9.29
C ALA A 163 7.48 -5.90 10.81
N MET A 164 8.13 -4.97 11.51
CA MET A 164 8.26 -5.00 12.98
C MET A 164 6.89 -4.99 13.69
N TYR A 165 5.94 -4.20 13.18
CA TYR A 165 4.59 -4.16 13.74
C TYR A 165 3.90 -5.52 13.63
N ILE A 166 4.06 -6.23 12.50
CA ILE A 166 3.51 -7.57 12.30
C ILE A 166 4.12 -8.55 13.29
N GLU A 167 5.44 -8.47 13.54
CA GLU A 167 6.10 -9.33 14.53
C GLU A 167 5.54 -9.15 15.94
N GLU A 168 5.28 -7.92 16.37
CA GLU A 168 4.80 -7.63 17.72
C GLU A 168 3.30 -7.94 17.88
N ASN A 169 2.50 -7.68 16.85
CA ASN A 169 1.05 -7.63 16.98
C ASN A 169 0.31 -8.75 16.23
N HIS A 170 0.96 -9.49 15.34
CA HIS A 170 0.37 -10.59 14.55
C HIS A 170 -0.89 -10.19 13.76
N VAL A 171 -0.93 -8.94 13.27
CA VAL A 171 -2.03 -8.39 12.46
C VAL A 171 -1.49 -7.46 11.38
N ALA A 172 -2.35 -7.13 10.40
CA ALA A 172 -2.01 -6.15 9.37
C ALA A 172 -1.60 -4.81 10.00
N PRO A 173 -0.50 -4.19 9.53
CA PRO A 173 0.03 -2.97 10.12
C PRO A 173 -0.82 -1.74 9.78
N PRO A 174 -0.81 -0.69 10.61
CA PRO A 174 -1.45 0.57 10.29
C PRO A 174 -0.79 1.23 9.07
N VAL A 175 -1.58 2.01 8.32
CA VAL A 175 -1.09 2.70 7.12
C VAL A 175 -0.31 3.97 7.47
N LEU A 176 -0.73 4.69 8.52
CA LEU A 176 -0.09 5.92 8.96
C LEU A 176 1.29 5.64 9.55
N PHE A 177 2.28 6.42 9.12
CA PHE A 177 3.64 6.31 9.62
C PHE A 177 3.73 6.64 11.12
N ASP A 178 2.98 7.64 11.57
CA ASP A 178 2.94 8.04 12.99
C ASP A 178 2.41 6.93 13.90
N ASP A 179 1.52 6.05 13.39
CA ASP A 179 1.05 4.90 14.15
C ASP A 179 2.12 3.81 14.28
N LEU A 180 2.97 3.65 13.26
CA LEU A 180 4.11 2.74 13.29
C LEU A 180 5.22 3.25 14.24
N LEU A 181 5.36 4.56 14.41
CA LEU A 181 6.31 5.14 15.36
C LEU A 181 5.92 4.95 16.84
N LYS A 182 4.75 4.39 17.12
CA LYS A 182 4.32 4.01 18.48
C LYS A 182 4.92 2.69 18.95
N LEU A 183 5.58 1.94 18.06
CA LEU A 183 6.38 0.77 18.43
C LEU A 183 7.51 1.18 19.39
N ASP A 184 7.96 0.23 20.21
CA ASP A 184 9.12 0.43 21.08
C ASP A 184 10.41 0.43 20.24
N ILE A 185 10.76 1.61 19.71
CA ILE A 185 11.98 1.84 18.93
C ILE A 185 13.04 2.57 19.78
N PRO A 186 14.35 2.37 19.50
CA PRO A 186 15.39 3.08 20.23
C PRO A 186 15.20 4.61 20.17
N GLU A 187 15.31 5.29 21.32
CA GLU A 187 15.13 6.76 21.41
C GLU A 187 15.98 7.53 20.39
N LYS A 188 17.22 7.06 20.15
CA LYS A 188 18.11 7.65 19.14
C LYS A 188 17.53 7.60 17.73
N LEU A 189 16.89 6.48 17.36
CA LEU A 189 16.25 6.32 16.06
C LEU A 189 15.03 7.23 15.97
N TRP A 190 14.20 7.27 17.01
CA TRP A 190 13.03 8.15 17.05
C TRP A 190 13.43 9.62 16.84
N LEU A 191 14.44 10.10 17.57
CA LEU A 191 14.97 11.46 17.42
C LEU A 191 15.50 11.74 16.00
N ALA A 192 16.18 10.77 15.39
CA ALA A 192 16.68 10.91 14.02
C ALA A 192 15.54 10.96 12.99
N ILE A 193 14.46 10.19 13.20
CA ILE A 193 13.27 10.22 12.34
C ILE A 193 12.52 11.55 12.50
N ASP A 194 12.39 12.07 13.72
CA ASP A 194 11.77 13.37 13.99
C ASP A 194 12.55 14.51 13.30
N GLU A 195 13.88 14.49 13.41
CA GLU A 195 14.75 15.42 12.68
C GLU A 195 14.58 15.28 11.15
N LEU A 196 14.52 14.06 10.63
CA LEU A 196 14.30 13.80 9.20
C LEU A 196 12.95 14.36 8.71
N LEU A 197 11.89 14.23 9.51
CA LEU A 197 10.57 14.81 9.22
C LEU A 197 10.64 16.35 9.17
N GLU A 198 11.37 16.98 10.09
CA GLU A 198 11.58 18.43 10.10
C GLU A 198 12.40 18.93 8.91
N ILE A 199 13.46 18.21 8.52
CA ILE A 199 14.25 18.54 7.33
C ILE A 199 13.38 18.44 6.08
N LYS A 200 12.58 17.37 5.97
CA LYS A 200 11.70 17.15 4.82
C LYS A 200 10.74 18.32 4.56
N LYS A 201 10.23 18.97 5.61
CA LYS A 201 9.36 20.15 5.49
C LYS A 201 10.04 21.34 4.79
N ARG A 202 11.37 21.35 4.73
CA ARG A 202 12.20 22.46 4.21
C ARG A 202 12.94 22.13 2.91
N THR A 203 13.06 20.85 2.56
CA THR A 203 13.78 20.36 1.37
C THR A 203 12.83 19.90 0.27
N THR A 204 13.27 19.97 -0.99
CA THR A 204 12.50 19.39 -2.11
C THR A 204 12.73 17.88 -2.22
N GLU A 205 11.77 17.12 -2.77
CA GLU A 205 11.90 15.65 -2.85
C GLU A 205 13.09 15.14 -3.68
N LYS A 206 13.64 15.99 -4.57
CA LYS A 206 14.76 15.66 -5.46
C LYS A 206 16.14 16.00 -4.87
N GLU A 207 16.19 16.66 -3.72
CA GLU A 207 17.44 17.10 -3.11
C GLU A 207 18.23 15.93 -2.51
N GLU A 208 19.52 15.85 -2.85
CA GLU A 208 20.44 14.84 -2.33
C GLU A 208 21.24 15.38 -1.16
N ASN A 209 21.15 14.70 -0.04
CA ASN A 209 21.71 15.10 1.25
C ASN A 209 22.67 14.03 1.78
N PRO A 210 23.63 14.37 2.64
CA PRO A 210 24.45 13.37 3.31
C PRO A 210 23.60 12.34 4.05
N GLN A 211 24.06 11.09 4.07
CA GLN A 211 23.40 10.03 4.84
C GLN A 211 23.25 10.40 6.32
N LEU A 212 22.18 9.92 6.93
CA LEU A 212 21.94 10.04 8.38
C LEU A 212 22.36 8.73 9.05
N PRO A 213 23.50 8.68 9.76
CA PRO A 213 24.11 7.42 10.19
C PRO A 213 23.18 6.54 11.04
N VAL A 214 22.40 7.13 11.95
CA VAL A 214 21.47 6.40 12.83
C VAL A 214 20.36 5.70 12.02
N ILE A 215 19.81 6.39 11.03
CA ILE A 215 18.75 5.85 10.16
C ILE A 215 19.33 4.79 9.22
N GLN A 216 20.53 5.06 8.68
CA GLN A 216 21.25 4.15 7.80
C GLN A 216 21.54 2.83 8.50
N GLU A 217 22.14 2.87 9.69
CA GLU A 217 22.47 1.70 10.51
C GLU A 217 21.22 0.88 10.85
N PHE A 218 20.11 1.56 11.20
CA PHE A 218 18.84 0.89 11.44
C PHE A 218 18.33 0.16 10.19
N ILE A 219 18.31 0.82 9.03
CA ILE A 219 17.83 0.21 7.77
C ILE A 219 18.68 -1.00 7.40
N GLU A 220 20.00 -0.89 7.46
CA GLU A 220 20.93 -1.98 7.12
C GLU A 220 20.75 -3.20 8.02
N THR A 221 20.63 -2.95 9.33
CA THR A 221 20.43 -3.98 10.34
C THR A 221 19.06 -4.63 10.18
N GLU A 222 18.01 -3.83 10.02
CA GLU A 222 16.63 -4.31 10.01
C GLU A 222 16.29 -5.01 8.69
N VAL A 223 16.80 -4.55 7.54
CA VAL A 223 16.68 -5.29 6.27
C VAL A 223 17.27 -6.69 6.41
N SER A 224 18.42 -6.82 7.07
CA SER A 224 19.07 -8.12 7.30
C SER A 224 18.27 -8.99 8.26
N ARG A 225 17.78 -8.41 9.37
CA ARG A 225 16.97 -9.11 10.38
C ARG A 225 15.65 -9.63 9.79
N GLN A 226 14.94 -8.77 9.06
CA GLN A 226 13.65 -9.07 8.43
C GLN A 226 13.75 -10.15 7.36
N LYS A 227 14.87 -10.21 6.62
CA LYS A 227 15.14 -11.30 5.68
C LYS A 227 15.16 -12.65 6.37
N GLU A 228 15.88 -12.77 7.49
CA GLU A 228 15.98 -14.01 8.25
C GLU A 228 14.63 -14.40 8.86
N ILE A 229 13.89 -13.42 9.40
CA ILE A 229 12.54 -13.64 9.93
C ILE A 229 11.61 -14.15 8.83
N ALA A 230 11.53 -13.47 7.68
CA ALA A 230 10.69 -13.87 6.55
C ALA A 230 10.98 -15.30 6.08
N ASN A 231 12.27 -15.69 6.03
CA ASN A 231 12.71 -17.03 5.67
C ASN A 231 12.31 -18.09 6.71
N SER A 232 12.29 -17.74 7.99
CA SER A 232 11.99 -18.65 9.10
C SER A 232 10.49 -18.84 9.35
N LEU A 233 9.65 -17.87 8.98
CA LEU A 233 8.21 -17.94 9.19
C LEU A 233 7.60 -19.17 8.47
N ALA A 234 6.66 -19.83 9.13
CA ALA A 234 5.88 -20.91 8.52
C ALA A 234 4.92 -20.34 7.46
N ASP A 235 4.57 -21.17 6.47
CA ASP A 235 3.50 -20.82 5.53
C ASP A 235 2.15 -20.81 6.27
N ASP A 236 1.61 -19.61 6.50
CA ASP A 236 0.36 -19.35 7.21
C ASP A 236 -0.80 -18.98 6.28
N HIS A 237 -0.63 -19.15 4.95
CA HIS A 237 -1.69 -18.84 3.99
C HIS A 237 -2.95 -19.65 4.25
N ASN A 238 -4.09 -18.95 4.26
CA ASN A 238 -5.38 -19.59 4.13
C ASN A 238 -5.58 -20.14 2.71
N LYS A 239 -5.62 -21.47 2.58
CA LYS A 239 -5.76 -22.18 1.30
C LYS A 239 -7.22 -22.45 0.91
N ASP A 240 -8.18 -22.08 1.74
CA ASP A 240 -9.61 -22.23 1.44
C ASP A 240 -10.10 -21.09 0.55
N TRP A 241 -10.52 -21.41 -0.66
CA TRP A 241 -11.06 -20.43 -1.61
C TRP A 241 -12.57 -20.23 -1.50
N SER A 242 -13.27 -21.07 -0.74
CA SER A 242 -14.74 -21.14 -0.73
C SER A 242 -15.38 -19.81 -0.36
N ALA A 243 -14.86 -19.14 0.67
CA ALA A 243 -15.38 -17.84 1.10
C ALA A 243 -15.20 -16.73 0.05
N LEU A 244 -14.07 -16.72 -0.67
CA LEU A 244 -13.82 -15.75 -1.74
C LEU A 244 -14.66 -16.05 -2.98
N ASP A 245 -14.86 -17.33 -3.31
CA ASP A 245 -15.71 -17.74 -4.43
C ASP A 245 -17.17 -17.38 -4.20
N GLU A 246 -17.69 -17.65 -3.00
CA GLU A 246 -19.05 -17.27 -2.59
C GLU A 246 -19.23 -15.75 -2.62
N LEU A 247 -18.26 -15.02 -2.08
CA LEU A 247 -18.24 -13.56 -2.09
C LEU A 247 -18.26 -13.04 -3.53
N PHE A 248 -17.36 -13.53 -4.39
CA PHE A 248 -17.28 -13.12 -5.79
C PHE A 248 -18.62 -13.31 -6.51
N ARG A 249 -19.21 -14.51 -6.40
CA ARG A 249 -20.51 -14.82 -7.00
C ARG A 249 -21.62 -13.92 -6.46
N LYS A 250 -21.61 -13.60 -5.16
CA LYS A 250 -22.60 -12.71 -4.56
C LYS A 250 -22.50 -11.29 -5.09
N ILE A 251 -21.29 -10.77 -5.31
CA ILE A 251 -21.09 -9.40 -5.79
C ILE A 251 -21.45 -9.27 -7.27
N ILE A 252 -21.06 -10.22 -8.13
CA ILE A 252 -21.32 -10.12 -9.58
C ILE A 252 -22.77 -10.45 -9.99
N ASN A 253 -23.58 -11.00 -9.09
CA ASN A 253 -25.00 -11.33 -9.35
C ASN A 253 -25.98 -10.25 -8.85
N LYS A 254 -25.47 -9.16 -8.28
CA LYS A 254 -26.27 -7.99 -7.91
C LYS A 254 -26.36 -7.02 -9.07
#